data_AF-A0ABD5XI38-F1
#
_entry.id   AF-A0ABD5XI38-F1
#
_cell.length_a   1.000
_cell.length_b   1.000
_cell.length_c   1.000
_cell.angle_alpha   90.00
_cell.angle_beta   90.00
_cell.angle_gamma   90.00
#
_symmetry.space_group_name_H-M   'P 1'
#
loop_
_entity.id
_entity.type
_entity.pdbx_description
1 polymer ?
#
loop_
_entity_poly.entity_id
_entity_poly.type
_entity_poly.pdbx_seq_one_letter_code
_entity_poly.pdbx_strand_id
1 'polypeptide(L)' 'MDDTPLRHDDTDAMTTRSDAPRRSDSADDELVAIVAPYDDAPDECTIFPAGLTDDELLTTWLSAQEGGYVALAEMR' A
#
# COMPACT_ATOMS: atom_id res chain seq x y z
N MET A 1 -11.87 53.15 14.46
CA MET A 1 -12.18 51.71 14.51
C MET A 1 -11.39 51.11 13.38
N ASP A 2 -10.18 50.68 13.68
CA ASP A 2 -9.25 50.08 12.72
C ASP A 2 -9.68 48.64 12.45
N ASP A 3 -10.17 48.39 11.25
CA ASP A 3 -10.46 47.05 10.76
C ASP A 3 -9.13 46.44 10.33
N THR A 4 -8.54 45.61 11.20
CA THR A 4 -7.31 44.87 10.87
C THR A 4 -7.68 43.78 9.88
N PRO A 5 -7.21 43.82 8.61
CA PRO A 5 -7.48 42.73 7.70
C PRO A 5 -6.76 41.48 8.21
N LEU A 6 -7.55 40.46 8.54
CA LEU A 6 -7.08 39.11 8.84
C LEU A 6 -6.25 38.62 7.66
N ARG A 7 -4.93 38.51 7.87
CA ARG A 7 -4.02 37.86 6.93
C ARG A 7 -4.39 36.38 6.91
N HIS A 8 -5.12 35.96 5.88
CA HIS A 8 -5.27 34.54 5.57
C HIS A 8 -3.88 34.01 5.28
N ASP A 9 -3.39 33.16 6.17
CA ASP A 9 -2.17 32.41 5.95
C ASP A 9 -2.53 31.32 4.95
N ASP A 10 -2.38 31.63 3.65
CA ASP A 10 -2.34 30.63 2.59
C ASP A 10 -1.07 29.80 2.76
N THR A 11 -1.04 28.94 3.79
CA THR A 11 -0.16 27.78 3.79
C THR A 11 -0.76 26.81 2.77
N ASP A 12 -0.46 27.08 1.49
CA ASP A 12 -0.56 26.09 0.43
C ASP A 12 0.26 24.89 0.91
N ALA A 13 -0.43 23.82 1.29
CA ALA A 13 0.19 22.57 1.68
C ALA A 13 0.88 22.01 0.44
N MET A 14 2.08 22.51 0.17
CA MET A 14 3.00 21.98 -0.80
C MET A 14 3.31 20.56 -0.34
N THR A 15 2.50 19.63 -0.83
CA THR A 15 2.79 18.20 -0.82
C THR A 15 4.06 18.08 -1.64
N THR A 16 5.19 18.24 -0.97
CA THR A 16 6.47 17.78 -1.45
C THR A 16 6.26 16.29 -1.65
N ARG A 17 5.99 15.90 -2.89
CA ARG A 17 6.02 14.50 -3.30
C ARG A 17 7.43 14.07 -2.96
N SER A 18 7.56 13.40 -1.81
CA SER A 18 8.84 13.01 -1.28
C SER A 18 9.50 12.18 -2.36
N ASP A 19 10.53 12.72 -2.99
CA ASP A 19 11.39 12.04 -3.95
C ASP A 19 12.29 11.10 -3.13
N ALA A 20 11.65 10.21 -2.35
CA ALA A 20 12.32 9.05 -1.85
C ALA A 20 12.71 8.24 -3.10
N PRO A 21 13.95 7.71 -3.18
CA PRO A 21 14.30 6.83 -4.27
C PRO A 21 13.24 5.74 -4.30
N ARG A 22 12.45 5.67 -5.39
CA ARG A 22 11.57 4.53 -5.62
C ARG A 22 12.49 3.34 -5.55
N ARG A 23 12.32 2.51 -4.50
CA ARG A 23 13.10 1.29 -4.30
C ARG A 23 13.19 0.64 -5.68
N SER A 24 14.41 0.61 -6.20
CA SER A 24 14.66 0.35 -7.61
C SER A 24 13.89 -0.90 -8.01
N ASP A 25 13.11 -0.79 -9.08
CA ASP A 25 12.37 -1.86 -9.76
C ASP A 25 13.38 -2.94 -10.16
N SER A 26 13.72 -3.80 -9.21
CA SER A 26 14.85 -4.70 -9.32
C SER A 26 14.38 -6.01 -9.92
N ALA A 27 13.61 -5.93 -11.02
CA ALA A 27 13.36 -6.97 -12.03
C ALA A 27 13.05 -8.42 -11.58
N ASP A 28 12.86 -8.70 -10.29
CA ASP A 28 12.69 -10.05 -9.73
C ASP A 28 12.03 -10.00 -8.33
N ASP A 29 11.13 -9.03 -8.09
CA ASP A 29 10.26 -9.05 -6.89
C ASP A 29 9.22 -10.18 -7.05
N GLU A 30 9.67 -11.43 -6.91
CA GLU A 30 8.80 -12.60 -6.85
C GLU A 30 7.73 -12.33 -5.80
N LEU A 31 6.46 -12.34 -6.21
CA LEU A 31 5.35 -12.11 -5.29
C LEU A 31 4.87 -13.45 -4.73
N VAL A 32 4.80 -13.52 -3.41
CA VAL A 32 4.24 -14.65 -2.69
C VAL A 32 2.82 -14.30 -2.26
N ALA A 33 1.92 -15.27 -2.38
CA ALA A 33 0.54 -15.17 -1.89
C ALA A 33 0.27 -16.29 -0.88
N ILE A 34 -0.27 -15.94 0.28
CA ILE A 34 -0.76 -16.90 1.28
C ILE A 34 -2.25 -16.67 1.49
N VAL A 35 -3.01 -17.76 1.59
CA VAL A 35 -4.45 -17.73 1.89
C VAL A 35 -4.66 -18.28 3.30
N ALA A 36 -5.20 -17.45 4.18
CA ALA A 36 -5.58 -17.82 5.54
C ALA A 36 -7.08 -18.14 5.59
N PRO A 37 -7.47 -19.38 5.93
CA PRO A 37 -8.88 -19.74 6.07
C PRO A 37 -9.45 -19.31 7.42
N TYR A 38 -10.73 -18.94 7.43
CA TYR A 38 -11.47 -18.58 8.64
C TYR A 38 -12.80 -19.32 8.70
N ASP A 39 -13.19 -19.80 9.88
CA ASP A 39 -14.42 -20.60 10.03
C ASP A 39 -15.72 -19.77 9.86
N ASP A 40 -15.69 -18.50 10.29
CA ASP A 40 -16.86 -17.60 10.36
C ASP A 40 -16.72 -16.37 9.45
N ALA A 41 -15.70 -16.32 8.59
CA ALA A 41 -15.42 -15.19 7.70
C ALA A 41 -14.85 -15.69 6.36
N PRO A 42 -14.92 -14.89 5.28
CA PRO A 42 -14.27 -15.24 4.03
C PRO A 42 -12.76 -15.39 4.21
N ASP A 43 -12.16 -16.30 3.44
CA ASP A 43 -10.72 -16.50 3.42
C ASP A 43 -9.99 -15.19 3.06
N GLU A 44 -8.87 -14.92 3.73
CA GLU A 44 -8.05 -13.74 3.45
C GLU A 44 -6.78 -14.13 2.69
N CYS A 45 -6.57 -13.55 1.52
CA CYS A 45 -5.34 -13.68 0.76
C CYS A 45 -4.44 -12.47 1.03
N THR A 46 -3.20 -12.72 1.42
CA THR A 46 -2.17 -11.69 1.61
C THR A 46 -1.04 -11.91 0.61
N ILE A 47 -0.71 -10.87 -0.14
CA ILE A 47 0.33 -10.83 -1.17
C ILE A 47 1.45 -9.89 -0.74
N PHE A 48 2.70 -10.33 -0.86
CA PHE A 48 3.87 -9.55 -0.50
C PHE A 48 5.10 -9.96 -1.33
N PRO A 49 6.12 -9.10 -1.48
CA PRO A 49 7.36 -9.47 -2.15
C PRO A 49 8.18 -10.48 -1.36
N ALA A 50 8.75 -11.46 -2.05
CA ALA A 50 9.72 -12.40 -1.49
C ALA A 50 11.02 -11.68 -1.09
N GLY A 51 11.72 -12.24 -0.10
CA GLY A 51 13.08 -11.80 0.24
C GLY A 51 13.19 -10.48 1.00
N LEU A 52 12.07 -9.88 1.42
CA LEU A 52 12.09 -8.73 2.32
C LEU A 52 12.31 -9.14 3.78
N THR A 53 12.90 -8.24 4.55
CA THR A 53 13.00 -8.39 6.01
C THR A 53 11.64 -8.20 6.68
N ASP A 54 11.47 -8.72 7.90
CA ASP A 54 10.22 -8.59 8.65
C ASP A 54 9.78 -7.13 8.81
N ASP A 55 10.72 -6.22 9.11
CA ASP A 55 10.44 -4.78 9.25
C ASP A 55 9.90 -4.15 7.95
N GLU A 56 10.39 -4.60 6.79
CA GLU A 56 9.93 -4.11 5.49
C GLU A 56 8.57 -4.71 5.11
N LEU A 57 8.34 -5.97 5.48
CA LEU A 57 7.07 -6.66 5.32
C LEU A 57 5.96 -6.03 6.15
N LEU A 58 6.24 -5.24 7.20
CA LEU A 58 5.19 -4.56 7.96
C LEU A 58 4.42 -3.51 7.15
N THR A 59 5.04 -2.97 6.10
CA THR A 59 4.47 -1.88 5.29
C THR A 59 4.31 -2.22 3.81
N THR A 60 4.81 -3.40 3.40
CA THR A 60 4.89 -3.80 1.99
C THR A 60 4.09 -5.08 1.74
N TRP A 61 2.78 -5.03 1.98
CA TRP A 61 1.83 -6.13 1.79
C TRP A 61 0.47 -5.60 1.34
N LEU A 62 -0.31 -6.48 0.72
CA LEU A 62 -1.70 -6.22 0.34
C LEU A 62 -2.55 -7.44 0.69
N SER A 63 -3.65 -7.22 1.42
CA SER A 63 -4.61 -8.28 1.75
C SER A 63 -5.98 -8.02 1.16
N ALA A 64 -6.66 -9.08 0.76
CA ALA A 64 -8.03 -9.04 0.26
C ALA A 64 -8.79 -10.29 0.69
N GLN A 65 -10.06 -10.12 1.00
CA GLN A 65 -10.98 -11.23 1.27
C GLN A 65 -11.33 -11.98 -0.03
N GLU A 66 -11.77 -13.22 0.10
CA GLU A 66 -12.28 -14.05 -0.99
C GLU A 66 -13.28 -13.27 -1.87
N GLY A 67 -13.12 -13.38 -3.19
CA GLY A 67 -13.85 -12.60 -4.18
C GLY A 67 -13.24 -11.22 -4.49
N GLY A 68 -12.31 -10.73 -3.68
CA GLY A 68 -11.52 -9.52 -3.93
C GLY A 68 -10.22 -9.77 -4.72
N TYR A 69 -9.88 -11.03 -4.95
CA TYR A 69 -8.74 -11.47 -5.74
C TYR A 69 -9.14 -12.63 -6.65
N VAL A 70 -8.34 -12.91 -7.67
CA VAL A 70 -8.52 -14.02 -8.63
C VAL A 70 -7.17 -14.66 -8.94
N ALA A 71 -7.13 -15.94 -9.28
CA ALA A 71 -5.86 -16.56 -9.63
C ALA A 71 -5.38 -16.03 -10.98
N LEU A 72 -4.07 -15.74 -11.08
CA LEU A 72 -3.49 -15.20 -12.31
C LEU A 72 -3.70 -16.13 -13.52
N ALA A 73 -3.71 -17.45 -13.29
CA ALA A 73 -3.98 -18.45 -14.32
C ALA A 73 -5.40 -18.35 -14.91
N GLU A 74 -6.34 -17.74 -14.20
CA GLU A 74 -7.73 -17.53 -14.63
C GLU A 74 -7.90 -16.25 -15.46
N MET A 75 -6.96 -15.30 -15.37
CA MET A 75 -6.99 -14.00 -16.07
C MET A 75 -6.11 -14.00 -17.33
N ARG A 76 -6.41 -14.87 -18.29
CA ARG A 76 -5.67 -14.96 -19.57
C ARG A 76 -6.29 -14.13 -20.69
#